data_AF-A0A432RTW9-F1
#
_entry.id   AF-A0A432RTW9-F1
#
_cell.length_a   1.000
_cell.length_b   1.000
_cell.length_c   1.000
_cell.angle_alpha   90.00
_cell.angle_beta   90.00
_cell.angle_gamma   90.00
#
_symmetry.space_group_name_H-M   'P 1'
#
loop_
_entity.id
_entity.type
_entity.pdbx_description
1 polymer ?
#
loop_
_entity_poly.entity_id
_entity_poly.type
_entity_poly.pdbx_seq_one_letter_code
_entity_poly.pdbx_strand_id
1 'polypeptide(L)'
;HEFGDKVLIEIANKLKDDFDEVARIGADEFVILTTSDNLEEKISLLNSIKYKRFLINETYITVTFYIGILTLNKDIDLLKECDLSISMAKNSKNNIAFYDEELEKEILEEFQILEELKSALKNRKLTLFYQLQYKFDESIYGAEALIRWIHPKKGIVPPFKFIPVAEKSDLIVEIGDFVLEEGIKRLSLWQQNEKTKNWVLAVNVSSKQFDDSLIFKLDNLIKKYKINPSKLKIELLESMLFENTKEVINRMHKIRNLGVKISLDDFGTGFSSLQYLTTLPINQVKIDQSFVFNMFKNKKNLIIIKSILSLGKDLGMSVIAEGVETKEHFEKLKELGCELFQGYYFAKPEPIEKIEEKIKRI
;
A
#
# COMPACT_ATOMS: atom_id res chain seq x y z
N HIS A 1 -28.08 23.31 1.51
CA HIS A 1 -28.59 23.16 2.89
C HIS A 1 -29.99 22.58 2.90
N GLU A 2 -31.01 23.27 2.38
CA GLU A 2 -32.42 22.80 2.40
C GLU A 2 -32.66 21.38 1.85
N PHE A 3 -31.96 20.98 0.79
CA PHE A 3 -32.06 19.62 0.23
C PHE A 3 -31.51 18.53 1.18
N GLY A 4 -30.41 18.81 1.87
CA GLY A 4 -29.81 17.88 2.84
C GLY A 4 -30.69 17.72 4.08
N ASP A 5 -31.34 18.79 4.53
CA ASP A 5 -32.28 18.74 5.65
C ASP A 5 -33.48 17.83 5.35
N LYS A 6 -34.01 17.90 4.12
CA LYS A 6 -35.09 17.01 3.66
C LYS A 6 -34.66 15.54 3.65
N VAL A 7 -33.42 15.25 3.23
CA VAL A 7 -32.86 13.88 3.31
C VAL A 7 -32.82 13.40 4.75
N LEU A 8 -32.30 14.21 5.67
CA LEU A 8 -32.17 13.83 7.08
C LEU A 8 -33.52 13.62 7.77
N ILE A 9 -34.55 14.40 7.40
CA ILE A 9 -35.92 14.22 7.89
C ILE A 9 -36.50 12.88 7.43
N GLU A 10 -36.36 12.54 6.14
CA GLU A 10 -36.85 11.25 5.62
C GLU A 10 -36.14 10.05 6.25
N ILE A 11 -34.82 10.17 6.47
CA ILE A 11 -34.06 9.14 7.21
C ILE A 11 -34.61 9.00 8.64
N ALA A 12 -34.80 10.12 9.35
CA ALA A 12 -35.31 10.10 10.71
C ALA A 12 -36.71 9.48 10.80
N ASN A 13 -37.61 9.82 9.87
CA ASN A 13 -38.94 9.22 9.80
C ASN A 13 -38.86 7.72 9.56
N LYS A 14 -38.01 7.29 8.62
CA LYS A 14 -37.87 5.86 8.32
C LYS A 14 -37.32 5.07 9.50
N LEU A 15 -36.36 5.64 10.23
CA LEU A 15 -35.82 4.99 11.43
C LEU A 15 -36.89 4.89 12.54
N LYS A 16 -37.75 5.91 12.70
CA LYS A 16 -38.84 5.88 13.67
C LYS A 16 -39.95 4.87 13.33
N ASP A 17 -40.13 4.53 12.06
CA ASP A 17 -41.10 3.51 11.65
C ASP A 17 -40.65 2.10 12.07
N ASP A 18 -39.33 1.85 12.09
CA ASP A 18 -38.76 0.52 12.32
C ASP A 18 -38.21 0.34 13.77
N PHE A 19 -38.01 1.44 14.51
CA PHE A 19 -37.39 1.42 15.84
C PHE A 19 -38.09 2.40 16.82
N ASP A 20 -38.28 1.95 18.06
CA ASP A 20 -39.00 2.69 19.10
C ASP A 20 -38.23 3.92 19.63
N GLU A 21 -36.92 3.78 19.84
CA GLU A 21 -36.07 4.84 20.39
C GLU A 21 -34.96 5.23 19.41
N VAL A 22 -35.15 6.39 18.77
CA VAL A 22 -34.21 6.96 17.80
C VAL A 22 -33.87 8.39 18.17
N ALA A 23 -32.58 8.69 18.25
CA ALA A 23 -32.06 10.03 18.50
C ALA A 23 -31.10 10.46 17.38
N ARG A 24 -31.04 11.76 17.09
CA ARG A 24 -30.00 12.36 16.25
C ARG A 24 -29.03 13.08 17.16
N ILE A 25 -27.78 12.64 17.17
CA ILE A 25 -26.74 13.15 18.09
C ILE A 25 -25.76 14.10 17.42
N GLY A 26 -25.70 14.10 16.08
CA GLY A 26 -24.76 14.91 15.30
C GLY A 26 -25.35 15.39 13.98
N ALA A 27 -24.45 15.79 13.07
CA ALA A 27 -24.83 16.31 11.75
C ALA A 27 -25.60 15.26 10.94
N ASP A 28 -25.00 14.11 10.69
CA ASP A 28 -25.54 12.97 9.95
C ASP A 28 -25.57 11.69 10.80
N GLU A 29 -25.47 11.84 12.12
CA GLU A 29 -25.34 10.75 13.08
C GLU A 29 -26.63 10.49 13.85
N PHE A 30 -27.06 9.22 13.83
CA PHE A 30 -28.25 8.72 14.51
C PHE A 30 -27.87 7.59 15.47
N VAL A 31 -28.54 7.55 16.62
CA VAL A 31 -28.43 6.48 17.62
C VAL A 31 -29.79 5.80 17.75
N ILE A 32 -29.76 4.48 17.79
CA ILE A 32 -30.93 3.63 18.01
C ILE A 32 -30.69 2.88 19.31
N LEU A 33 -31.61 3.04 20.27
CA LEU A 33 -31.59 2.27 21.51
C LEU A 33 -32.67 1.18 21.41
N THR A 34 -32.29 -0.06 21.67
CA THR A 34 -33.22 -1.18 21.54
C THR A 34 -32.82 -2.34 22.45
N THR A 35 -33.80 -3.16 22.84
CA THR A 35 -33.53 -4.39 23.60
C THR A 35 -32.86 -5.44 22.70
N SER A 36 -32.09 -6.35 23.30
CA SER A 36 -31.44 -7.44 22.58
C SER A 36 -32.41 -8.51 22.04
N ASP A 37 -33.71 -8.39 22.35
CA ASP A 37 -34.73 -9.28 21.80
C ASP A 37 -34.86 -9.07 20.29
N ASN A 38 -34.97 -10.19 19.55
CA ASN A 38 -35.05 -10.20 18.09
C ASN A 38 -33.92 -9.42 17.39
N LEU A 39 -32.70 -9.46 17.94
CA LEU A 39 -31.54 -8.76 17.40
C LEU A 39 -31.29 -9.08 15.91
N GLU A 40 -31.45 -10.34 15.50
CA GLU A 40 -31.30 -10.74 14.08
C GLU A 40 -32.31 -10.05 13.15
N GLU A 41 -33.56 -9.90 13.60
CA GLU A 41 -34.62 -9.20 12.85
C GLU A 41 -34.29 -7.71 12.73
N LYS A 42 -33.86 -7.09 13.82
CA LYS A 42 -33.42 -5.68 13.85
C LYS A 42 -32.22 -5.43 12.95
N ILE A 43 -31.24 -6.34 12.94
CA ILE A 43 -30.09 -6.28 12.02
C ILE A 43 -30.52 -6.48 10.57
N SER A 44 -31.50 -7.34 10.31
CA SER A 44 -32.08 -7.50 8.98
C SER A 44 -32.76 -6.22 8.49
N LEU A 45 -33.51 -5.54 9.37
CA LEU A 45 -34.12 -4.23 9.10
C LEU A 45 -33.05 -3.17 8.78
N LEU A 46 -32.00 -3.08 9.60
CA LEU A 46 -30.85 -2.19 9.36
C LEU A 46 -30.16 -2.49 8.01
N ASN A 47 -29.96 -3.76 7.68
CA ASN A 47 -29.43 -4.18 6.38
C ASN A 47 -30.34 -3.78 5.21
N SER A 48 -31.66 -3.78 5.41
CA SER A 48 -32.62 -3.37 4.38
C SER A 48 -32.59 -1.86 4.12
N ILE A 49 -32.23 -1.06 5.12
CA ILE A 49 -32.12 0.41 5.02
C ILE A 49 -30.79 0.82 4.37
N LYS A 50 -29.74 -0.01 4.51
CA LYS A 50 -28.37 0.24 4.03
C LYS A 50 -28.26 0.71 2.56
N TYR A 51 -29.18 0.26 1.70
CA TYR A 51 -29.19 0.59 0.25
C TYR A 51 -30.49 1.26 -0.20
N LYS A 52 -31.27 1.82 0.73
CA LYS A 52 -32.56 2.40 0.41
C LYS A 52 -32.39 3.70 -0.39
N ARG A 53 -33.19 3.84 -1.44
CA ARG A 53 -33.30 5.08 -2.22
C ARG A 53 -34.36 5.95 -1.59
N PHE A 54 -34.01 7.19 -1.28
CA PHE A 54 -34.93 8.19 -0.77
C PHE A 54 -35.37 9.07 -1.93
N LEU A 55 -36.69 9.24 -2.10
CA LEU A 55 -37.25 10.14 -3.10
C LEU A 55 -37.44 11.52 -2.46
N ILE A 56 -36.60 12.47 -2.87
CA ILE A 56 -36.65 13.85 -2.36
C ILE A 56 -36.90 14.79 -3.55
N ASN A 57 -38.01 15.52 -3.53
CA ASN A 57 -38.41 16.44 -4.60
C ASN A 57 -38.21 15.81 -6.01
N GLU A 58 -38.79 14.63 -6.23
CA GLU A 58 -38.74 13.88 -7.50
C GLU A 58 -37.36 13.30 -7.89
N THR A 59 -36.34 13.43 -7.03
CA THR A 59 -35.01 12.86 -7.25
C THR A 59 -34.75 11.68 -6.32
N TYR A 60 -34.29 10.55 -6.88
CA TYR A 60 -33.84 9.41 -6.07
C TYR A 60 -32.40 9.58 -5.62
N ILE A 61 -32.18 9.54 -4.31
CA ILE A 61 -30.87 9.62 -3.68
C ILE A 61 -30.57 8.27 -3.02
N THR A 62 -29.37 7.76 -3.26
CA THR A 62 -28.86 6.61 -2.52
C THR A 62 -28.03 7.11 -1.34
N VAL A 63 -28.37 6.70 -0.14
CA VAL A 63 -27.61 6.99 1.07
C VAL A 63 -26.93 5.71 1.52
N THR A 64 -25.65 5.79 1.88
CA THR A 64 -24.90 4.67 2.47
C THR A 64 -24.82 4.85 3.97
N PHE A 65 -25.33 3.89 4.71
CA PHE A 65 -25.22 3.85 6.17
C PHE A 65 -24.03 3.00 6.61
N TYR A 66 -23.37 3.44 7.67
CA TYR A 66 -22.38 2.69 8.43
C TYR A 66 -22.92 2.52 9.85
N ILE A 67 -23.09 1.27 10.29
CA ILE A 67 -23.84 0.95 11.48
C ILE A 67 -22.93 0.21 12.46
N GLY A 68 -22.59 0.89 13.55
CA GLY A 68 -21.95 0.28 14.71
C GLY A 68 -23.01 -0.29 15.66
N ILE A 69 -22.81 -1.52 16.12
CA ILE A 69 -23.68 -2.19 17.08
C ILE A 69 -22.88 -2.47 18.35
N LEU A 70 -23.37 -1.99 19.48
CA LEU A 70 -22.75 -2.24 20.79
C LEU A 70 -23.80 -2.78 21.76
N THR A 71 -23.34 -3.63 22.69
CA THR A 71 -24.18 -4.13 23.78
C THR A 71 -23.91 -3.29 25.02
N LEU A 72 -24.93 -2.64 25.55
CA LEU A 72 -24.79 -1.85 26.78
C LEU A 72 -24.41 -2.75 27.96
N ASN A 73 -23.22 -2.53 28.52
CA ASN A 73 -22.78 -3.13 29.78
C ASN A 73 -22.42 -2.02 30.81
N LYS A 74 -22.08 -2.38 32.05
CA LYS A 74 -21.90 -1.39 33.13
C LYS A 74 -20.64 -0.53 33.04
N ASP A 75 -19.66 -0.92 32.22
CA ASP A 75 -18.32 -0.33 32.22
C ASP A 75 -17.94 0.28 30.85
N ILE A 76 -18.93 0.68 30.05
CA ILE A 76 -18.70 1.25 28.72
C ILE A 76 -18.52 2.78 28.73
N ASP A 77 -17.60 3.27 27.89
CA ASP A 77 -17.62 4.66 27.43
C ASP A 77 -18.49 4.75 26.17
N LEU A 78 -19.79 4.94 26.37
CA LEU A 78 -20.81 4.82 25.33
C LEU A 78 -20.49 5.63 24.07
N LEU A 79 -20.02 6.88 24.22
CA LEU A 79 -19.72 7.72 23.06
C LEU A 79 -18.49 7.21 22.31
N LYS A 80 -17.43 6.87 23.04
CA LYS A 80 -16.20 6.34 22.44
C LYS A 80 -16.44 5.01 21.72
N GLU A 81 -17.20 4.11 22.32
CA GLU A 81 -17.50 2.78 21.76
C GLU A 81 -18.49 2.85 20.58
N CYS A 82 -19.43 3.79 20.60
CA CYS A 82 -20.24 4.15 19.43
C CYS A 82 -19.35 4.56 18.25
N ASP A 83 -18.44 5.53 18.46
CA ASP A 83 -17.56 6.03 17.40
C ASP A 83 -16.64 4.93 16.84
N LEU A 84 -16.10 4.08 17.72
CA LEU A 84 -15.27 2.95 17.34
C LEU A 84 -16.05 1.91 16.52
N SER A 85 -17.24 1.52 16.95
CA SER A 85 -18.07 0.55 16.21
C SER A 85 -18.50 1.09 14.83
N ILE A 86 -18.73 2.40 14.70
CA ILE A 86 -18.95 3.04 13.40
C ILE A 86 -17.67 2.99 12.54
N SER A 87 -16.49 3.21 13.12
CA SER A 87 -15.21 3.06 12.42
C SER A 87 -14.97 1.62 11.95
N MET A 88 -15.28 0.63 12.79
CA MET A 88 -15.28 -0.79 12.43
C MET A 88 -16.22 -1.06 11.27
N ALA A 89 -17.42 -0.49 11.29
CA ALA A 89 -18.40 -0.60 10.22
C ALA A 89 -17.89 0.01 8.91
N LYS A 90 -17.20 1.15 8.94
CA LYS A 90 -16.58 1.77 7.75
C LYS A 90 -15.53 0.87 7.09
N ASN A 91 -14.85 0.04 7.87
CA ASN A 91 -13.85 -0.91 7.39
C ASN A 91 -14.44 -2.31 7.09
N SER A 92 -15.71 -2.56 7.39
CA SER A 92 -16.35 -3.86 7.14
C SER A 92 -16.95 -3.92 5.74
N LYS A 93 -16.91 -5.12 5.11
CA LYS A 93 -17.52 -5.33 3.78
C LYS A 93 -19.04 -5.06 3.77
N ASN A 94 -19.67 -5.17 4.93
CA ASN A 94 -21.11 -5.08 5.09
C ASN A 94 -21.58 -3.74 5.65
N ASN A 95 -20.70 -2.77 5.90
CA ASN A 95 -20.99 -1.48 6.57
C ASN A 95 -21.74 -1.63 7.91
N ILE A 96 -21.72 -2.82 8.49
CA ILE A 96 -22.26 -3.12 9.81
C ILE A 96 -21.13 -3.82 10.56
N ALA A 97 -20.91 -3.43 11.80
CA ALA A 97 -19.96 -4.08 12.68
C ALA A 97 -20.47 -4.10 14.11
N PHE A 98 -20.24 -5.22 14.79
CA PHE A 98 -20.37 -5.28 16.23
C PHE A 98 -19.10 -4.72 16.86
N TYR A 99 -19.27 -4.07 18.01
CA TYR A 99 -18.15 -3.72 18.86
C TYR A 99 -17.42 -4.99 19.30
N ASP A 100 -16.10 -4.96 19.16
CA ASP A 100 -15.18 -6.05 19.51
C ASP A 100 -13.94 -5.41 20.16
N GLU A 101 -13.63 -5.80 21.40
CA GLU A 101 -12.50 -5.25 22.16
C GLU A 101 -11.14 -5.49 21.48
N GLU A 102 -10.97 -6.63 20.79
CA GLU A 102 -9.73 -6.90 20.05
C GLU A 102 -9.60 -5.93 18.87
N LEU A 103 -10.70 -5.70 18.15
CA LEU A 103 -10.74 -4.77 17.03
C LEU A 103 -10.64 -3.30 17.49
N GLU A 104 -11.16 -2.95 18.66
CA GLU A 104 -10.94 -1.63 19.27
C GLU A 104 -9.44 -1.41 19.45
N LYS A 105 -8.76 -2.38 20.06
CA LYS A 105 -7.33 -2.28 20.32
C LYS A 105 -6.55 -2.09 19.03
N GLU A 106 -6.88 -2.83 17.97
CA GLU A 106 -6.29 -2.64 16.64
C GLU A 106 -6.51 -1.22 16.10
N ILE A 107 -7.74 -0.71 16.14
CA ILE A 107 -8.07 0.65 15.66
C ILE A 107 -7.32 1.72 16.46
N LEU A 108 -7.24 1.59 17.78
CA LEU A 108 -6.50 2.51 18.64
C LEU A 108 -4.99 2.45 18.38
N GLU A 109 -4.44 1.26 18.14
CA GLU A 109 -3.04 1.09 17.75
C GLU A 109 -2.76 1.76 16.39
N GLU A 110 -3.66 1.60 15.40
CA GLU A 110 -3.54 2.28 14.09
C GLU A 110 -3.60 3.80 14.24
N PHE A 111 -4.54 4.33 15.03
CA PHE A 111 -4.65 5.76 15.28
C PHE A 111 -3.38 6.30 15.94
N GLN A 112 -2.86 5.60 16.94
CA GLN A 112 -1.61 5.97 17.60
C GLN A 112 -0.43 5.96 16.62
N ILE A 113 -0.31 4.92 15.78
CA ILE A 113 0.73 4.84 14.74
C ILE A 113 0.62 6.04 13.80
N LEU A 114 -0.58 6.40 13.35
CA LEU A 114 -0.79 7.52 12.44
C LEU A 114 -0.32 8.85 13.04
N GLU A 115 -0.71 9.17 14.27
CA GLU A 115 -0.30 10.40 14.95
C GLU A 115 1.21 10.43 15.22
N GLU A 116 1.78 9.33 15.68
CA GLU A 116 3.23 9.20 15.88
C GLU A 116 4.00 9.35 14.55
N LEU A 117 3.46 8.82 13.44
CA LEU A 117 4.07 8.89 12.11
C LEU A 117 4.02 10.30 11.50
N LYS A 118 2.93 11.04 11.69
CA LYS A 118 2.86 12.47 11.33
C LYS A 118 3.95 13.28 12.03
N SER A 119 4.13 13.02 13.33
CA SER A 119 5.21 13.64 14.11
C SER A 119 6.59 13.19 13.63
N ALA A 120 6.76 11.91 13.31
CA ALA A 120 8.02 11.35 12.84
C ALA A 120 8.48 11.98 11.51
N LEU A 121 7.56 12.19 10.58
CA LEU A 121 7.83 12.83 9.30
C LEU A 121 8.36 14.27 9.50
N LYS A 122 7.66 15.07 10.32
CA LYS A 122 8.06 16.46 10.65
C LYS A 122 9.42 16.53 11.37
N ASN A 123 9.68 15.57 12.26
CA ASN A 123 10.88 15.53 13.10
C ASN A 123 12.05 14.72 12.50
N ARG A 124 12.01 14.41 11.19
CA ARG A 124 13.06 13.64 10.48
C ARG A 124 13.43 12.32 11.17
N LYS A 125 12.41 11.60 11.65
CA LYS A 125 12.54 10.27 12.26
C LYS A 125 12.27 9.14 11.26
N LEU A 126 12.04 9.46 10.00
CA LEU A 126 12.04 8.53 8.89
C LEU A 126 13.41 8.55 8.23
N THR A 127 13.89 7.38 7.82
CA THR A 127 15.17 7.23 7.11
C THR A 127 15.05 6.12 6.07
N LEU A 128 15.99 6.07 5.13
CA LEU A 128 16.07 5.02 4.12
C LEU A 128 17.17 4.03 4.49
N PHE A 129 16.79 2.75 4.50
CA PHE A 129 17.73 1.65 4.40
C PHE A 129 17.79 1.22 2.94
N TYR A 130 18.87 0.56 2.55
CA TYR A 130 19.06 0.09 1.19
C TYR A 130 19.32 -1.40 1.20
N GLN A 131 18.59 -2.14 0.38
CA GLN A 131 18.89 -3.54 0.13
C GLN A 131 19.57 -3.66 -1.22
N LEU A 132 20.77 -4.23 -1.24
CA LEU A 132 21.54 -4.40 -2.47
C LEU A 132 20.90 -5.48 -3.35
N GLN A 133 20.90 -5.21 -4.65
CA GLN A 133 20.45 -6.12 -5.71
C GLN A 133 21.67 -6.65 -6.47
N TYR A 134 21.68 -7.92 -6.81
CA TYR A 134 22.84 -8.64 -7.33
C TYR A 134 22.55 -9.25 -8.69
N LYS A 135 23.59 -9.41 -9.52
CA LYS A 135 23.54 -10.18 -10.76
C LYS A 135 23.89 -11.65 -10.51
N PHE A 136 23.74 -12.50 -11.53
CA PHE A 136 24.09 -13.93 -11.49
C PHE A 136 25.58 -14.22 -11.19
N ASP A 137 26.45 -13.23 -11.40
CA ASP A 137 27.89 -13.26 -11.09
C ASP A 137 28.22 -12.67 -9.70
N GLU A 138 27.19 -12.42 -8.89
CA GLU A 138 27.26 -11.80 -7.56
C GLU A 138 27.81 -10.37 -7.55
N SER A 139 27.95 -9.72 -8.71
CA SER A 139 28.23 -8.29 -8.78
C SER A 139 26.98 -7.47 -8.40
N ILE A 140 27.19 -6.31 -7.78
CA ILE A 140 26.08 -5.44 -7.39
C ILE A 140 25.49 -4.75 -8.63
N TYR A 141 24.20 -4.94 -8.82
CA TYR A 141 23.39 -4.29 -9.84
C TYR A 141 22.91 -2.89 -9.40
N GLY A 142 22.54 -2.77 -8.13
CA GLY A 142 21.88 -1.58 -7.61
C GLY A 142 21.37 -1.79 -6.19
N ALA A 143 20.35 -1.03 -5.81
CA ALA A 143 19.69 -1.16 -4.53
C ALA A 143 18.21 -0.79 -4.58
N GLU A 144 17.43 -1.33 -3.65
CA GLU A 144 16.09 -0.85 -3.33
C GLU A 144 16.13 0.04 -2.09
N ALA A 145 15.49 1.21 -2.15
CA ALA A 145 15.29 2.10 -1.01
C ALA A 145 14.07 1.66 -0.20
N LEU A 146 14.33 1.29 1.05
CA LEU A 146 13.33 0.77 1.98
C LEU A 146 13.24 1.70 3.19
N ILE A 147 12.08 2.32 3.36
CA ILE A 147 11.84 3.23 4.48
C ILE A 147 11.97 2.50 5.84
N ARG A 148 12.47 3.20 6.85
CA ARG A 148 12.50 2.77 8.24
C ARG A 148 12.06 3.92 9.14
N TRP A 149 11.31 3.59 10.17
CA TRP A 149 10.90 4.55 11.17
C TRP A 149 11.73 4.38 12.45
N ILE A 150 12.49 5.41 12.80
CA ILE A 150 13.31 5.47 14.01
C ILE A 150 12.45 6.00 15.17
N HIS A 151 11.82 5.07 15.88
CA HIS A 151 10.95 5.38 17.00
C HIS A 151 11.75 5.49 18.32
N PRO A 152 11.54 6.52 19.15
CA PRO A 152 12.31 6.73 20.39
C PRO A 152 12.21 5.57 21.40
N LYS A 153 11.00 5.00 21.59
CA LYS A 153 10.76 3.84 22.46
C LYS A 153 10.91 2.48 21.77
N LYS A 154 10.37 2.31 20.55
CA LYS A 154 10.28 1.03 19.83
C LYS A 154 11.53 0.70 18.98
N GLY A 155 12.51 1.60 18.91
CA GLY A 155 13.69 1.43 18.05
C GLY A 155 13.35 1.53 16.57
N ILE A 156 13.93 0.67 15.74
CA ILE A 156 13.66 0.64 14.29
C ILE A 156 12.36 -0.11 14.04
N VAL A 157 11.32 0.61 13.61
CA VAL A 157 10.03 0.03 13.23
C VAL A 157 10.04 -0.28 11.72
N PRO A 158 9.71 -1.53 11.32
CA PRO A 158 9.72 -1.94 9.91
C PRO A 158 8.46 -1.45 9.16
N PRO A 159 8.54 -1.30 7.81
CA PRO A 159 7.45 -0.80 6.96
C PRO A 159 6.11 -1.52 7.15
N PHE A 160 6.12 -2.85 7.24
CA PHE A 160 4.89 -3.64 7.34
C PHE A 160 4.02 -3.30 8.56
N LYS A 161 4.57 -2.62 9.57
CA LYS A 161 3.81 -2.16 10.75
C LYS A 161 3.12 -0.81 10.56
N PHE A 162 3.62 0.06 9.68
CA PHE A 162 3.13 1.45 9.60
C PHE A 162 2.70 1.90 8.20
N ILE A 163 3.18 1.25 7.14
CA ILE A 163 2.75 1.55 5.77
C ILE A 163 1.26 1.25 5.56
N PRO A 164 0.69 0.10 5.99
CA PRO A 164 -0.74 -0.15 5.84
C PRO A 164 -1.61 0.92 6.53
N VAL A 165 -1.15 1.43 7.68
CA VAL A 165 -1.82 2.51 8.41
C VAL A 165 -1.72 3.84 7.64
N ALA A 166 -0.53 4.15 7.11
CA ALA A 166 -0.32 5.36 6.33
C ALA A 166 -1.17 5.35 5.04
N GLU A 167 -1.29 4.21 4.36
CA GLU A 167 -2.06 4.01 3.13
C GLU A 167 -3.55 4.28 3.31
N LYS A 168 -4.11 4.01 4.50
CA LYS A 168 -5.49 4.38 4.84
C LYS A 168 -5.71 5.89 4.89
N SER A 169 -4.65 6.69 5.01
CA SER A 169 -4.69 8.17 5.06
C SER A 169 -3.97 8.81 3.87
N ASP A 170 -3.93 10.14 3.80
CA ASP A 170 -3.14 10.87 2.79
C ASP A 170 -1.65 11.03 3.20
N LEU A 171 -1.31 10.63 4.43
CA LEU A 171 0.07 10.69 4.93
C LEU A 171 1.03 9.84 4.10
N ILE A 172 0.54 8.78 3.45
CA ILE A 172 1.35 7.95 2.55
C ILE A 172 1.94 8.75 1.39
N VAL A 173 1.24 9.80 0.91
CA VAL A 173 1.75 10.66 -0.18
C VAL A 173 2.93 11.48 0.32
N GLU A 174 2.82 12.10 1.49
CA GLU A 174 3.91 12.88 2.08
C GLU A 174 5.13 11.99 2.43
N ILE A 175 4.88 10.77 2.91
CA ILE A 175 5.94 9.78 3.15
C ILE A 175 6.60 9.37 1.84
N GLY A 176 5.80 9.07 0.81
CA GLY A 176 6.30 8.71 -0.51
C GLY A 176 7.15 9.83 -1.12
N ASP A 177 6.78 11.09 -0.89
CA ASP A 177 7.56 12.24 -1.35
C ASP A 177 8.92 12.34 -0.66
N PHE A 178 8.94 12.13 0.67
CA PHE A 178 10.18 12.03 1.43
C PHE A 178 11.08 10.91 0.90
N VAL A 179 10.50 9.73 0.67
CA VAL A 179 11.21 8.55 0.16
C VAL A 179 11.79 8.81 -1.24
N LEU A 180 11.01 9.40 -2.14
CA LEU A 180 11.46 9.77 -3.48
C LEU A 180 12.60 10.80 -3.44
N GLU A 181 12.46 11.86 -2.65
CA GLU A 181 13.48 12.91 -2.60
C GLU A 181 14.80 12.39 -2.00
N GLU A 182 14.77 11.70 -0.86
CA GLU A 182 16.00 11.16 -0.27
C GLU A 182 16.60 10.02 -1.12
N GLY A 183 15.77 9.24 -1.80
CA GLY A 183 16.21 8.25 -2.78
C GLY A 183 16.95 8.89 -3.96
N ILE A 184 16.33 9.87 -4.62
CA ILE A 184 16.92 10.57 -5.78
C ILE A 184 18.19 11.32 -5.39
N LYS A 185 18.21 11.96 -4.22
CA LYS A 185 19.40 12.60 -3.66
C LYS A 185 20.54 11.59 -3.46
N ARG A 186 20.22 10.39 -2.95
CA ARG A 186 21.22 9.31 -2.83
C ARG A 186 21.71 8.83 -4.18
N LEU A 187 20.82 8.65 -5.14
CA LEU A 187 21.19 8.25 -6.50
C LEU A 187 22.14 9.26 -7.17
N SER A 188 21.93 10.56 -6.93
CA SER A 188 22.84 11.62 -7.40
C SER A 188 24.27 11.46 -6.84
N LEU A 189 24.39 11.12 -5.55
CA LEU A 189 25.69 10.86 -4.93
C LEU A 189 26.35 9.60 -5.50
N TRP A 190 25.60 8.51 -5.68
CA TRP A 190 26.11 7.28 -6.26
C TRP A 190 26.52 7.45 -7.73
N GLN A 191 25.84 8.31 -8.48
CA GLN A 191 26.21 8.64 -9.86
C GLN A 191 27.62 9.25 -9.97
N GLN A 192 28.07 9.98 -8.95
CA GLN A 192 29.37 10.66 -8.95
C GLN A 192 30.55 9.74 -8.56
N ASN A 193 30.27 8.53 -8.10
CA ASN A 193 31.30 7.56 -7.70
C ASN A 193 31.47 6.48 -8.78
N GLU A 194 32.69 6.30 -9.27
CA GLU A 194 33.04 5.35 -10.34
C GLU A 194 32.55 3.92 -10.08
N LYS A 195 32.53 3.46 -8.82
CA LYS A 195 32.09 2.11 -8.44
C LYS A 195 30.57 1.95 -8.49
N THR A 196 29.82 3.04 -8.32
CA THR A 196 28.36 3.03 -8.19
C THR A 196 27.64 3.80 -9.30
N LYS A 197 28.36 4.44 -10.22
CA LYS A 197 27.77 5.27 -11.29
C LYS A 197 26.78 4.53 -12.19
N ASN A 198 26.91 3.20 -12.24
CA ASN A 198 26.04 2.34 -13.02
C ASN A 198 24.89 1.72 -12.24
N TRP A 199 24.84 1.90 -10.91
CA TRP A 199 23.81 1.33 -10.07
C TRP A 199 22.43 1.87 -10.41
N VAL A 200 21.44 0.99 -10.33
CA VAL A 200 20.02 1.37 -10.37
C VAL A 200 19.52 1.51 -8.95
N LEU A 201 18.74 2.55 -8.67
CA LEU A 201 18.01 2.69 -7.41
C LEU A 201 16.52 2.47 -7.66
N ALA A 202 15.94 1.50 -6.96
CA ALA A 202 14.51 1.25 -6.95
C ALA A 202 13.84 1.93 -5.75
N VAL A 203 12.65 2.49 -5.98
CA VAL A 203 11.86 3.19 -4.97
C VAL A 203 10.39 2.81 -5.10
N ASN A 204 9.79 2.34 -4.01
CA ASN A 204 8.37 2.01 -3.93
C ASN A 204 7.50 3.27 -4.01
N VAL A 205 6.43 3.20 -4.80
CA VAL A 205 5.40 4.25 -4.91
C VAL A 205 4.04 3.62 -4.63
N SER A 206 3.26 4.24 -3.74
CA SER A 206 1.92 3.78 -3.37
C SER A 206 0.86 4.15 -4.41
N SER A 207 -0.29 3.48 -4.39
CA SER A 207 -1.40 3.75 -5.33
C SER A 207 -1.88 5.20 -5.22
N LYS A 208 -1.99 5.72 -3.99
CA LYS A 208 -2.42 7.11 -3.72
C LYS A 208 -1.42 8.14 -4.22
N GLN A 209 -0.13 7.80 -4.23
CA GLN A 209 0.92 8.68 -4.76
C GLN A 209 0.98 8.63 -6.29
N PHE A 210 0.45 7.59 -6.94
CA PHE A 210 0.54 7.39 -8.39
C PHE A 210 -0.48 8.23 -9.18
N ASP A 211 -0.41 9.54 -9.02
CA ASP A 211 -1.25 10.53 -9.69
C ASP A 211 -0.46 11.40 -10.70
N ASP A 212 -1.11 12.41 -11.30
CA ASP A 212 -0.41 13.33 -12.21
C ASP A 212 0.62 14.22 -11.50
N SER A 213 0.46 14.48 -10.19
CA SER A 213 1.39 15.32 -9.40
C SER A 213 2.76 14.65 -9.25
N LEU A 214 2.80 13.32 -9.18
CA LEU A 214 4.03 12.53 -9.13
C LEU A 214 4.92 12.79 -10.36
N ILE A 215 4.34 12.88 -11.56
CA ILE A 215 5.11 13.12 -12.80
C ILE A 215 5.84 14.46 -12.69
N PHE A 216 5.14 15.52 -12.27
CA PHE A 216 5.75 16.84 -12.07
C PHE A 216 6.84 16.81 -11.00
N LYS A 217 6.62 16.08 -9.91
CA LYS A 217 7.60 15.94 -8.83
C LYS A 217 8.86 15.21 -9.29
N LEU A 218 8.71 14.11 -10.03
CA LEU A 218 9.84 13.36 -10.60
C LEU A 218 10.67 14.26 -11.53
N ASP A 219 10.02 14.96 -12.48
CA ASP A 219 10.71 15.87 -13.39
C ASP A 219 11.50 16.95 -12.64
N ASN A 220 10.89 17.56 -11.62
CA ASN A 220 11.54 18.55 -10.76
C ASN A 220 12.74 17.96 -10.00
N LEU A 221 12.59 16.78 -9.38
CA LEU A 221 13.66 16.14 -8.61
C LEU A 221 14.81 15.67 -9.52
N ILE A 222 14.50 15.14 -10.71
CA ILE A 222 15.49 14.76 -11.72
C ILE A 222 16.34 15.97 -12.12
N LYS A 223 15.69 17.12 -12.41
CA LYS A 223 16.38 18.37 -12.76
C LYS A 223 17.18 18.94 -11.59
N LYS A 224 16.58 18.98 -10.40
CA LYS A 224 17.19 19.51 -9.16
C LYS A 224 18.48 18.77 -8.80
N TYR A 225 18.46 17.44 -8.82
CA TYR A 225 19.58 16.60 -8.41
C TYR A 225 20.44 16.10 -9.58
N LYS A 226 20.11 16.48 -10.83
CA LYS A 226 20.85 16.14 -12.06
C LYS A 226 21.17 14.65 -12.19
N ILE A 227 20.20 13.80 -11.84
CA ILE A 227 20.36 12.35 -11.96
C ILE A 227 20.11 11.90 -13.40
N ASN A 228 20.74 10.80 -13.80
CA ASN A 228 20.38 10.05 -14.99
C ASN A 228 19.08 9.28 -14.69
N PRO A 229 17.94 9.64 -15.30
CA PRO A 229 16.65 9.03 -14.97
C PRO A 229 16.60 7.54 -15.27
N SER A 230 17.41 7.04 -16.22
CA SER A 230 17.49 5.59 -16.52
C SER A 230 18.06 4.72 -15.39
N LYS A 231 18.64 5.37 -14.36
CA LYS A 231 19.13 4.74 -13.13
C LYS A 231 18.13 4.82 -11.99
N LEU A 232 17.03 5.56 -12.14
CA LEU A 232 15.91 5.54 -11.22
C LEU A 232 14.86 4.52 -11.71
N LYS A 233 14.38 3.69 -10.80
CA LYS A 233 13.30 2.74 -11.02
C LYS A 233 12.21 2.99 -9.98
N ILE A 234 10.98 3.08 -10.44
CA ILE A 234 9.80 3.13 -9.57
C ILE A 234 9.17 1.74 -9.53
N GLU A 235 8.89 1.27 -8.32
CA GLU A 235 8.23 -0.01 -8.08
C GLU A 235 6.76 0.25 -7.74
N LEU A 236 5.88 -0.47 -8.43
CA LEU A 236 4.43 -0.38 -8.30
C LEU A 236 3.89 -1.77 -8.01
N LEU A 237 2.98 -1.87 -7.04
CA LEU A 237 2.29 -3.13 -6.76
C LEU A 237 1.45 -3.56 -7.98
N GLU A 238 1.40 -4.86 -8.24
CA GLU A 238 0.53 -5.44 -9.27
C GLU A 238 -0.93 -4.99 -9.11
N SER A 239 -1.40 -4.85 -7.87
CA SER A 239 -2.79 -4.49 -7.55
C SER A 239 -3.21 -3.12 -8.08
N MET A 240 -2.26 -2.22 -8.33
CA MET A 240 -2.53 -0.88 -8.88
C MET A 240 -3.08 -0.93 -10.31
N LEU A 241 -2.90 -2.06 -11.00
CA LEU A 241 -3.31 -2.23 -12.39
C LEU A 241 -4.82 -2.54 -12.54
N PHE A 242 -5.49 -2.91 -11.45
CA PHE A 242 -6.91 -3.26 -11.45
C PHE A 242 -7.83 -2.05 -11.52
N GLU A 243 -7.39 -0.89 -11.01
CA GLU A 243 -8.16 0.34 -10.99
C GLU A 243 -7.79 1.23 -12.19
N ASN A 244 -8.79 1.55 -13.03
CA ASN A 244 -8.67 2.51 -14.14
C ASN A 244 -7.42 2.34 -15.04
N THR A 245 -7.20 1.12 -15.54
CA THR A 245 -5.98 0.69 -16.24
C THR A 245 -5.51 1.63 -17.36
N LYS A 246 -6.41 2.30 -18.09
CA LYS A 246 -6.03 3.26 -19.16
C LYS A 246 -5.29 4.48 -18.62
N GLU A 247 -5.77 5.04 -17.52
CA GLU A 247 -5.19 6.22 -16.90
C GLU A 247 -3.84 5.90 -16.27
N VAL A 248 -3.77 4.75 -15.58
CA VAL A 248 -2.53 4.19 -15.03
C VAL A 248 -1.49 3.99 -16.14
N ILE A 249 -1.85 3.35 -17.25
CA ILE A 249 -0.96 3.16 -18.42
C ILE A 249 -0.46 4.50 -18.96
N ASN A 250 -1.34 5.50 -19.09
CA ASN A 250 -0.95 6.82 -19.56
C ASN A 250 0.08 7.48 -18.62
N ARG A 251 -0.12 7.39 -17.30
CA ARG A 251 0.86 7.86 -16.31
C ARG A 251 2.19 7.12 -16.42
N MET A 252 2.17 5.80 -16.59
CA MET A 252 3.38 5.01 -16.81
C MET A 252 4.14 5.46 -18.05
N HIS A 253 3.46 5.76 -19.16
CA HIS A 253 4.09 6.34 -20.34
C HIS A 253 4.71 7.72 -20.06
N LYS A 254 4.02 8.60 -19.34
CA LYS A 254 4.58 9.91 -18.95
C LYS A 254 5.85 9.75 -18.11
N ILE A 255 5.86 8.83 -17.15
CA ILE A 255 7.05 8.53 -16.32
C ILE A 255 8.19 8.01 -17.19
N ARG A 256 7.92 7.11 -18.14
CA ARG A 256 8.94 6.62 -19.07
C ARG A 256 9.47 7.67 -20.01
N ASN A 257 8.65 8.65 -20.40
CA ASN A 257 9.10 9.78 -21.21
C ASN A 257 10.09 10.69 -20.44
N LEU A 258 10.09 10.66 -19.10
CA LEU A 258 11.14 11.27 -18.29
C LEU A 258 12.44 10.44 -18.27
N GLY A 259 12.43 9.23 -18.84
CA GLY A 259 13.55 8.28 -18.83
C GLY A 259 13.60 7.37 -17.60
N VAL A 260 12.62 7.48 -16.68
CA VAL A 260 12.53 6.67 -15.46
C VAL A 260 12.02 5.26 -15.80
N LYS A 261 12.59 4.24 -15.15
CA LYS A 261 12.17 2.85 -15.34
C LYS A 261 11.01 2.49 -14.40
N ILE A 262 10.18 1.56 -14.85
CA ILE A 262 9.06 1.04 -14.05
C ILE A 262 9.24 -0.45 -13.82
N SER A 263 9.01 -0.88 -12.58
CA SER A 263 9.00 -2.27 -12.17
C SER A 263 7.66 -2.63 -11.55
N LEU A 264 7.15 -3.81 -11.86
CA LEU A 264 6.02 -4.38 -11.14
C LEU A 264 6.53 -5.21 -9.97
N ASP A 265 6.01 -4.91 -8.79
CA ASP A 265 6.28 -5.62 -7.54
C ASP A 265 5.20 -6.65 -7.23
N ASP A 266 5.55 -7.62 -6.38
CA ASP A 266 4.70 -8.73 -5.94
C ASP A 266 4.05 -9.56 -7.08
N PHE A 267 4.73 -9.66 -8.23
CA PHE A 267 4.12 -10.22 -9.43
C PHE A 267 3.76 -11.70 -9.29
N GLY A 268 2.52 -12.02 -9.64
CA GLY A 268 1.95 -13.38 -9.60
C GLY A 268 1.12 -13.68 -8.37
N THR A 269 1.08 -12.78 -7.38
CA THR A 269 0.21 -12.90 -6.21
C THR A 269 -1.21 -12.38 -6.47
N GLY A 270 -1.38 -11.54 -7.50
CA GLY A 270 -2.64 -10.99 -7.96
C GLY A 270 -3.22 -11.66 -9.21
N PHE A 271 -4.33 -11.11 -9.70
CA PHE A 271 -4.99 -11.52 -10.94
C PHE A 271 -4.44 -10.80 -12.18
N SER A 272 -3.15 -10.88 -12.48
CA SER A 272 -2.64 -10.29 -13.73
C SER A 272 -3.28 -10.94 -14.96
N SER A 273 -4.03 -10.17 -15.74
CA SER A 273 -4.35 -10.58 -17.11
C SER A 273 -3.09 -10.45 -17.95
N LEU A 274 -2.62 -11.57 -18.50
CA LEU A 274 -1.51 -11.60 -19.47
C LEU A 274 -1.71 -10.60 -20.62
N GLN A 275 -2.97 -10.30 -20.96
CA GLN A 275 -3.33 -9.30 -21.95
C GLN A 275 -2.87 -7.88 -21.57
N TYR A 276 -2.88 -7.51 -20.29
CA TYR A 276 -2.43 -6.19 -19.87
C TYR A 276 -0.91 -6.08 -19.95
N LEU A 277 -0.17 -7.11 -19.54
CA LEU A 277 1.29 -7.10 -19.55
C LEU A 277 1.90 -6.79 -20.93
N THR A 278 1.26 -7.21 -22.02
CA THR A 278 1.73 -6.88 -23.37
C THR A 278 1.58 -5.40 -23.74
N THR A 279 0.74 -4.66 -23.03
CA THR A 279 0.49 -3.22 -23.24
C THR A 279 1.16 -2.33 -22.19
N LEU A 280 1.54 -2.88 -21.04
CA LEU A 280 2.15 -2.11 -19.96
C LEU A 280 3.55 -1.67 -20.37
N PRO A 281 3.89 -0.38 -20.24
CA PRO A 281 5.20 0.10 -20.59
C PRO A 281 6.15 -0.10 -19.40
N ILE A 282 6.41 -1.35 -19.02
CA ILE A 282 7.26 -1.73 -17.87
C ILE A 282 8.64 -2.22 -18.32
N ASN A 283 9.62 -2.19 -17.42
CA ASN A 283 11.02 -2.58 -17.68
C ASN A 283 11.46 -3.80 -16.87
N GLN A 284 10.78 -4.06 -15.74
CA GLN A 284 11.14 -5.12 -14.83
C GLN A 284 9.90 -5.73 -14.18
N VAL A 285 9.99 -7.01 -13.86
CA VAL A 285 9.06 -7.73 -13.00
C VAL A 285 9.82 -8.32 -11.83
N LYS A 286 9.27 -8.19 -10.61
CA LYS A 286 9.81 -8.78 -9.39
C LYS A 286 9.01 -10.04 -9.05
N ILE A 287 9.69 -11.19 -8.95
CA ILE A 287 9.06 -12.43 -8.50
C ILE A 287 8.91 -12.34 -6.98
N ASP A 288 7.67 -12.39 -6.51
CA ASP A 288 7.36 -12.33 -5.09
C ASP A 288 8.10 -13.42 -4.29
N GLN A 289 8.56 -13.04 -3.09
CA GLN A 289 9.30 -13.90 -2.18
C GLN A 289 8.54 -15.18 -1.80
N SER A 290 7.20 -15.17 -1.77
CA SER A 290 6.42 -16.36 -1.40
C SER A 290 6.58 -17.49 -2.43
N PHE A 291 6.81 -17.16 -3.70
CA PHE A 291 7.12 -18.15 -4.74
C PHE A 291 8.50 -18.73 -4.52
N VAL A 292 9.51 -17.88 -4.34
CA VAL A 292 10.91 -18.27 -4.15
C VAL A 292 11.07 -19.15 -2.90
N PHE A 293 10.55 -18.69 -1.76
CA PHE A 293 10.64 -19.40 -0.48
C PHE A 293 10.05 -20.82 -0.53
N ASN A 294 8.97 -21.01 -1.29
CA ASN A 294 8.26 -22.28 -1.37
C ASN A 294 8.60 -23.12 -2.63
N MET A 295 9.56 -22.69 -3.46
CA MET A 295 9.80 -23.31 -4.77
C MET A 295 10.28 -24.77 -4.69
N PHE A 296 10.92 -25.17 -3.58
CA PHE A 296 11.34 -26.55 -3.34
C PHE A 296 10.24 -27.43 -2.73
N LYS A 297 9.25 -26.82 -2.08
CA LYS A 297 8.15 -27.52 -1.41
C LYS A 297 6.92 -27.66 -2.31
N ASN A 298 6.73 -26.71 -3.23
CA ASN A 298 5.56 -26.63 -4.10
C ASN A 298 5.97 -26.56 -5.57
N LYS A 299 5.70 -27.63 -6.32
CA LYS A 299 5.96 -27.70 -7.77
C LYS A 299 5.22 -26.60 -8.55
N LYS A 300 4.06 -26.13 -8.09
CA LYS A 300 3.32 -25.03 -8.74
C LYS A 300 4.12 -23.73 -8.69
N ASN A 301 4.76 -23.42 -7.56
CA ASN A 301 5.58 -22.20 -7.43
C ASN A 301 6.78 -22.24 -8.37
N LEU A 302 7.42 -23.40 -8.53
CA LEU A 302 8.50 -23.57 -9.50
C LEU A 302 8.03 -23.37 -10.95
N ILE A 303 6.81 -23.83 -11.29
CA ILE A 303 6.21 -23.59 -12.61
C ILE A 303 5.95 -22.10 -12.82
N ILE A 304 5.36 -21.42 -11.82
CA ILE A 304 5.09 -19.99 -11.88
C ILE A 304 6.38 -19.20 -12.10
N ILE A 305 7.45 -19.47 -11.33
CA ILE A 305 8.77 -18.85 -11.51
C ILE A 305 9.28 -19.03 -12.95
N LYS A 306 9.22 -20.24 -13.50
CA LYS A 306 9.64 -20.51 -14.89
C LYS A 306 8.82 -19.72 -15.90
N SER A 307 7.51 -19.63 -15.70
CA SER A 307 6.61 -18.86 -16.57
C SER A 307 6.93 -17.37 -16.52
N ILE A 308 7.19 -16.81 -15.33
CA ILE A 308 7.56 -15.39 -15.17
C ILE A 308 8.90 -15.11 -15.87
N LEU A 309 9.90 -15.98 -15.68
CA LEU A 309 11.20 -15.85 -16.34
C LEU A 309 11.09 -15.89 -17.87
N SER A 310 10.31 -16.84 -18.42
CA SER A 310 10.06 -16.91 -19.86
C SER A 310 9.37 -15.65 -20.35
N LEU A 311 8.30 -15.22 -19.67
CA LEU A 311 7.53 -14.04 -20.05
C LEU A 311 8.38 -12.78 -20.06
N GLY A 312 9.23 -12.60 -19.04
CA GLY A 312 10.18 -11.49 -18.97
C GLY A 312 11.10 -11.47 -20.19
N LYS A 313 11.71 -12.61 -20.51
CA LYS A 313 12.57 -12.74 -21.68
C LYS A 313 11.83 -12.42 -23.00
N ASP A 314 10.65 -13.02 -23.20
CA ASP A 314 9.89 -12.90 -24.45
C ASP A 314 9.34 -11.49 -24.69
N LEU A 315 9.07 -10.74 -23.62
CA LEU A 315 8.60 -9.35 -23.66
C LEU A 315 9.72 -8.30 -23.50
N GLY A 316 10.99 -8.73 -23.42
CA GLY A 316 12.13 -7.82 -23.30
C GLY A 316 12.21 -7.09 -21.95
N MET A 317 11.67 -7.69 -20.89
CA MET A 317 11.71 -7.18 -19.52
C MET A 317 12.75 -7.92 -18.70
N SER A 318 13.42 -7.20 -17.80
CA SER A 318 14.26 -7.86 -16.80
C SER A 318 13.41 -8.53 -15.72
N VAL A 319 13.90 -9.61 -15.13
CA VAL A 319 13.23 -10.28 -14.01
C VAL A 319 14.19 -10.34 -12.83
N ILE A 320 13.72 -9.93 -11.65
CA ILE A 320 14.45 -10.05 -10.39
C ILE A 320 13.69 -10.98 -9.45
N ALA A 321 14.40 -11.93 -8.84
CA ALA A 321 13.83 -12.78 -7.80
C ALA A 321 14.05 -12.18 -6.41
N GLU A 322 12.97 -12.02 -5.66
CA GLU A 322 13.00 -11.56 -4.28
C GLU A 322 13.00 -12.70 -3.27
N GLY A 323 13.38 -12.42 -2.03
CA GLY A 323 13.38 -13.43 -0.97
C GLY A 323 14.38 -14.56 -1.19
N VAL A 324 15.50 -14.30 -1.89
CA VAL A 324 16.58 -15.29 -2.03
C VAL A 324 17.31 -15.43 -0.69
N GLU A 325 16.90 -16.41 0.10
CA GLU A 325 17.42 -16.60 1.47
C GLU A 325 18.57 -17.61 1.61
N THR A 326 18.73 -18.53 0.65
CA THR A 326 19.74 -19.59 0.73
C THR A 326 20.51 -19.75 -0.57
N LYS A 327 21.65 -20.43 -0.50
CA LYS A 327 22.44 -20.76 -1.69
C LYS A 327 21.65 -21.63 -2.67
N GLU A 328 20.86 -22.56 -2.17
CA GLU A 328 19.99 -23.41 -2.98
C GLU A 328 18.97 -22.57 -3.76
N HIS A 329 18.36 -21.56 -3.13
CA HIS A 329 17.48 -20.62 -3.84
C HIS A 329 18.21 -19.96 -5.01
N PHE A 330 19.40 -19.40 -4.75
CA PHE A 330 20.20 -18.72 -5.75
C PHE A 330 20.59 -19.63 -6.92
N GLU A 331 21.22 -20.78 -6.64
CA GLU A 331 21.68 -21.70 -7.68
C GLU A 331 20.54 -22.22 -8.54
N LYS A 332 19.38 -22.51 -7.92
CA LYS A 332 18.24 -22.98 -8.70
C LYS A 332 17.65 -21.89 -9.58
N LEU A 333 17.49 -20.66 -9.07
CA LEU A 333 17.01 -19.54 -9.87
C LEU A 333 17.98 -19.18 -11.01
N LYS A 334 19.29 -19.27 -10.76
CA LYS A 334 20.35 -19.10 -11.76
C LYS A 334 20.27 -20.17 -12.85
N GLU A 335 20.08 -21.44 -12.48
CA GLU A 335 19.85 -22.55 -13.44
C GLU A 335 18.63 -22.29 -14.33
N LEU A 336 17.58 -21.68 -13.78
CA LEU A 336 16.36 -21.31 -14.52
C LEU A 336 16.53 -20.07 -15.42
N GLY A 337 17.69 -19.41 -15.38
CA GLY A 337 17.99 -18.24 -16.20
C GLY A 337 17.58 -16.90 -15.57
N CYS A 338 17.40 -16.83 -14.25
CA CYS A 338 17.22 -15.56 -13.56
C CYS A 338 18.53 -14.74 -13.58
N GLU A 339 18.44 -13.45 -13.89
CA GLU A 339 19.62 -12.59 -14.04
C GLU A 339 19.88 -11.69 -12.84
N LEU A 340 18.83 -11.36 -12.08
CA LEU A 340 18.86 -10.41 -10.97
C LEU A 340 18.26 -11.04 -9.71
N PHE A 341 18.86 -10.74 -8.56
CA PHE A 341 18.53 -11.36 -7.31
C PHE A 341 18.51 -10.34 -6.17
N GLN A 342 17.58 -10.53 -5.24
CA GLN A 342 17.49 -9.77 -4.01
C GLN A 342 17.07 -10.69 -2.87
N GLY A 343 17.78 -10.63 -1.75
CA GLY A 343 17.45 -11.46 -0.60
C GLY A 343 18.56 -11.57 0.43
N TYR A 344 18.23 -12.19 1.56
CA TYR A 344 19.10 -12.26 2.73
C TYR A 344 20.31 -13.17 2.56
N TYR A 345 20.32 -14.06 1.56
CA TYR A 345 21.52 -14.79 1.15
C TYR A 345 22.67 -13.82 0.83
N PHE A 346 22.37 -12.70 0.17
CA PHE A 346 23.36 -11.70 -0.21
C PHE A 346 23.50 -10.59 0.84
N ALA A 347 22.40 -9.90 1.12
CA ALA A 347 22.39 -8.74 2.00
C ALA A 347 20.99 -8.49 2.56
N LYS A 348 20.95 -8.16 3.86
CA LYS A 348 19.77 -7.55 4.48
C LYS A 348 19.70 -6.06 4.11
N PRO A 349 18.52 -5.42 4.21
CA PRO A 349 18.43 -3.97 4.18
C PRO A 349 19.31 -3.35 5.26
N GLU A 350 20.14 -2.40 4.87
CA GLU A 350 21.13 -1.77 5.76
C GLU A 350 21.09 -0.24 5.68
N PRO A 351 21.46 0.46 6.77
CA PRO A 351 21.59 1.91 6.73
C PRO A 351 22.74 2.31 5.80
N ILE A 352 22.69 3.55 5.30
CA ILE A 352 23.59 4.01 4.25
C ILE A 352 25.07 3.90 4.62
N GLU A 353 25.43 4.10 5.88
CA GLU A 353 26.82 4.07 6.34
C GLU A 353 27.45 2.70 6.05
N LYS A 354 26.69 1.61 6.26
CA LYS A 354 27.14 0.25 5.95
C LYS A 354 27.26 -0.01 4.46
N ILE A 355 26.37 0.57 3.66
CA ILE A 355 26.43 0.45 2.20
C ILE A 355 27.69 1.17 1.67
N GLU A 356 27.99 2.36 2.19
CA GLU A 356 29.20 3.09 1.84
C GLU A 356 30.48 2.35 2.26
N GLU A 357 30.49 1.66 3.40
CA GLU A 357 31.59 0.78 3.78
C GLU A 357 31.78 -0.39 2.80
N LYS A 358 30.68 -1.01 2.34
CA LYS A 358 30.73 -2.08 1.33
C LYS A 358 31.28 -1.56 -0.01
N ILE A 359 30.83 -0.39 -0.45
CA ILE A 359 31.31 0.25 -1.70
C ILE A 359 32.82 0.50 -1.64
N LYS A 360 33.39 0.81 -0.47
CA LYS A 360 34.84 1.01 -0.31
C LYS A 360 35.65 -0.28 -0.48
N ARG A 361 35.06 -1.45 -0.20
CA ARG A 361 35.73 -2.76 -0.24
C ARG A 361 35.68 -3.45 -1.60
N ILE A 362 34.72 -3.08 -2.44
CA ILE A 362 34.68 -3.43 -3.88
C ILE A 362 35.77 -2.64 -4.59
#